data_AF-A0A7Y1T540-F1
#
_entry.id   AF-A0A7Y1T540-F1
#
_cell.length_a   1.000
_cell.length_b   1.000
_cell.length_c   1.000
_cell.angle_alpha   90.00
_cell.angle_beta   90.00
_cell.angle_gamma   90.00
#
_symmetry.space_group_name_H-M   'P 1'
#
loop_
_entity.id
_entity.type
_entity.pdbx_description
1 polymer ?
#
loop_
_entity_poly.entity_id
_entity_poly.type
_entity_poly.pdbx_seq_one_letter_code
_entity_poly.pdbx_strand_id
1 'polypeptide(L)'
;MAKILDKNKKYRFTNDAYVALVVAHIVLGIFVNQIAAFSKLYFIIVTVFFVYKVSTVAKHRIKNWVLFGCAYIVAAEALFRMTDGGIFYEFSKYFVILLMLLGIAADGVSSRSYPYFLYLILLIPSIIVASQTLGANFNFRTSIAFALSGPVTLGVAALYCVDKRLTFDGLMQVVTVMIFPIVAMTTHLFLYNPSVRDVLVGTASSFAT
;
A
#
# COMPACT_ATOMS: atom_id res chain seq x y z
N MET A 1 -24.03 -12.04 -8.60
CA MET A 1 -24.22 -10.82 -9.41
C MET A 1 -24.36 -9.63 -8.48
N ALA A 2 -23.25 -8.95 -8.13
CA ALA A 2 -23.28 -7.81 -7.21
C ALA A 2 -22.92 -6.53 -7.98
N LYS A 3 -23.90 -5.63 -8.13
CA LYS A 3 -23.69 -4.24 -8.54
C LYS A 3 -22.98 -3.51 -7.38
N ILE A 4 -21.67 -3.70 -7.27
CA ILE A 4 -20.82 -3.00 -6.29
C ILE A 4 -20.67 -1.51 -6.67
N LEU A 5 -21.05 -1.14 -7.91
CA LEU A 5 -20.94 0.20 -8.46
C LEU A 5 -22.31 0.68 -8.93
N ASP A 6 -22.73 1.85 -8.44
CA ASP A 6 -23.94 2.54 -8.89
C ASP A 6 -23.79 2.94 -10.37
N LYS A 7 -24.77 2.54 -11.21
CA LYS A 7 -24.78 2.88 -12.65
C LYS A 7 -24.98 4.38 -12.90
N ASN A 8 -25.57 5.13 -11.96
CA ASN A 8 -25.89 6.56 -12.13
C ASN A 8 -24.85 7.51 -11.53
N LYS A 9 -23.88 7.01 -10.75
CA LYS A 9 -22.73 7.79 -10.25
C LYS A 9 -21.47 7.02 -10.53
N LYS A 10 -20.69 7.53 -11.49
CA LYS A 10 -19.62 6.85 -12.24
C LYS A 10 -18.69 5.96 -11.40
N TYR A 11 -18.49 6.24 -10.10
CA TYR A 11 -17.73 5.38 -9.18
C TYR A 11 -18.13 5.45 -7.69
N ARG A 12 -19.40 5.69 -7.30
CA ARG A 12 -19.74 5.74 -5.86
C ARG A 12 -19.99 4.32 -5.31
N PHE A 13 -19.38 3.96 -4.18
CA PHE A 13 -19.85 2.81 -3.40
C PHE A 13 -21.30 3.07 -3.00
N THR A 14 -22.19 2.11 -3.24
CA THR A 14 -23.54 2.21 -2.67
C THR A 14 -23.43 2.13 -1.14
N ASN A 15 -24.34 2.78 -0.41
CA ASN A 15 -24.32 2.76 1.04
C ASN A 15 -24.28 1.31 1.58
N ASP A 16 -25.04 0.41 0.95
CA ASP A 16 -25.08 -1.00 1.30
C ASP A 16 -23.73 -1.70 1.07
N ALA A 17 -23.07 -1.43 -0.05
CA ALA A 17 -21.77 -2.02 -0.36
C ALA A 17 -20.68 -1.47 0.57
N TYR A 18 -20.75 -0.18 0.92
CA TYR A 18 -19.83 0.42 1.87
C TYR A 18 -19.95 -0.23 3.25
N VAL A 19 -21.17 -0.35 3.78
CA VAL A 19 -21.42 -1.01 5.07
C VAL A 19 -20.96 -2.46 5.04
N ALA A 20 -21.29 -3.20 3.97
CA ALA A 20 -20.85 -4.59 3.81
C ALA A 20 -19.32 -4.72 3.80
N LEU A 21 -18.61 -3.80 3.13
CA LEU A 21 -17.14 -3.80 3.12
C LEU A 21 -16.55 -3.45 4.49
N VAL A 22 -17.12 -2.49 5.21
CA VAL A 22 -16.70 -2.17 6.59
C VAL A 22 -16.87 -3.38 7.49
N VAL A 23 -18.04 -4.02 7.48
CA VAL A 23 -18.30 -5.23 8.29
C VAL A 23 -17.33 -6.36 7.90
N ALA A 24 -17.09 -6.56 6.59
CA ALA A 24 -16.12 -7.56 6.13
C ALA A 24 -14.71 -7.28 6.68
N HIS A 25 -14.27 -6.02 6.73
CA HIS A 25 -12.94 -5.67 7.24
C HIS A 25 -12.84 -5.75 8.77
N ILE A 26 -13.94 -5.52 9.51
CA ILE A 26 -14.02 -5.83 10.95
C ILE A 26 -13.81 -7.33 11.16
N VAL A 27 -14.52 -8.16 10.39
CA VAL A 27 -14.39 -9.62 10.45
C VAL A 27 -12.97 -10.06 10.08
N LEU A 28 -12.35 -9.45 9.06
CA LEU A 28 -10.95 -9.70 8.71
C LEU A 28 -10.01 -9.36 9.88
N GLY A 29 -10.20 -8.22 10.55
CA GLY A 29 -9.42 -7.82 11.71
C GLY A 29 -9.51 -8.83 12.87
N ILE A 30 -10.71 -9.39 13.11
CA ILE A 30 -10.91 -10.46 14.10
C ILE A 30 -10.12 -11.72 13.72
N PHE A 31 -10.21 -12.17 12.47
CA PHE A 31 -9.51 -13.38 12.02
C PHE A 31 -7.99 -13.21 12.02
N VAL A 32 -7.49 -12.04 11.63
CA VAL A 32 -6.06 -11.70 11.70
C VAL A 32 -5.56 -11.80 13.15
N ASN A 33 -6.36 -11.35 14.12
CA ASN A 33 -5.99 -11.43 15.53
C ASN A 33 -6.02 -12.87 16.10
N GLN A 34 -7.00 -13.68 15.69
CA GLN A 34 -7.17 -15.04 16.23
C GLN A 34 -6.26 -16.09 15.59
N ILE A 35 -5.90 -15.90 14.31
CA ILE A 35 -5.18 -16.89 13.52
C ILE A 35 -3.95 -16.23 12.91
N ALA A 36 -2.77 -16.46 13.48
CA ALA A 36 -1.52 -15.84 13.02
C ALA A 36 -1.24 -16.08 11.51
N ALA A 37 -1.57 -17.28 10.99
CA ALA A 37 -1.39 -17.60 9.57
C ALA A 37 -2.39 -16.86 8.65
N PHE A 38 -3.51 -16.35 9.18
CA PHE A 38 -4.53 -15.68 8.38
C PHE A 38 -4.04 -14.35 7.80
N SER A 39 -3.13 -13.66 8.48
CA SER A 39 -2.53 -12.43 7.95
C SER A 39 -1.80 -12.65 6.62
N LYS A 40 -1.06 -13.77 6.50
CA LYS A 40 -0.37 -14.16 5.25
C LYS A 40 -1.37 -14.51 4.15
N LEU A 41 -2.44 -15.22 4.48
CA LEU A 41 -3.52 -15.54 3.53
C LEU A 41 -4.20 -14.27 3.03
N TYR A 42 -4.57 -13.36 3.94
CA TYR A 42 -5.19 -12.08 3.63
C TYR A 42 -4.29 -11.26 2.70
N PHE A 43 -3.00 -11.16 3.00
CA PHE A 43 -2.01 -10.51 2.17
C PHE A 43 -1.93 -11.10 0.74
N ILE A 44 -1.88 -12.43 0.59
CA ILE A 44 -1.84 -13.09 -0.72
C ILE A 44 -3.12 -12.81 -1.50
N ILE A 45 -4.28 -12.93 -0.86
CA ILE A 45 -5.59 -12.68 -1.49
C ILE A 45 -5.66 -11.24 -2.02
N VAL A 46 -5.29 -10.25 -1.20
CA VAL A 46 -5.31 -8.84 -1.59
C VAL A 46 -4.36 -8.58 -2.77
N THR A 47 -3.15 -9.12 -2.70
CA THR A 47 -2.12 -8.99 -3.74
C THR A 47 -2.64 -9.55 -5.07
N VAL A 48 -3.11 -10.79 -5.08
CA VAL A 48 -3.64 -11.46 -6.27
C VAL A 48 -4.88 -10.73 -6.80
N PHE A 49 -5.76 -10.29 -5.92
CA PHE A 49 -6.96 -9.53 -6.29
C PHE A 49 -6.61 -8.26 -7.05
N PHE A 50 -5.72 -7.41 -6.53
CA PHE A 50 -5.40 -6.14 -7.19
C PHE A 50 -4.63 -6.32 -8.50
N VAL A 51 -3.70 -7.28 -8.58
CA VAL A 51 -3.03 -7.62 -9.83
C VAL A 51 -4.05 -8.07 -10.88
N TYR A 52 -4.91 -9.03 -10.53
CA TYR A 52 -5.96 -9.53 -11.43
C TYR A 52 -6.89 -8.39 -11.90
N LYS A 53 -7.32 -7.52 -10.98
CA LYS A 53 -8.23 -6.42 -11.30
C LYS A 53 -7.61 -5.37 -12.21
N VAL A 54 -6.34 -5.02 -12.00
CA VAL A 54 -5.63 -4.08 -12.87
C VAL A 54 -5.42 -4.67 -14.26
N SER A 55 -5.09 -5.97 -14.36
CA SER A 55 -4.84 -6.64 -15.64
C SER A 55 -6.09 -6.91 -16.48
N THR A 56 -7.28 -7.04 -15.87
CA THR A 56 -8.50 -7.46 -16.58
C THR A 56 -9.50 -6.34 -16.85
N VAL A 57 -9.35 -5.18 -16.20
CA VAL A 57 -10.32 -4.10 -16.32
C VAL A 57 -10.15 -3.33 -17.63
N ALA A 58 -11.26 -2.83 -18.19
CA ALA A 58 -11.26 -1.95 -19.35
C ALA A 58 -10.36 -0.72 -19.14
N LYS A 59 -9.64 -0.30 -20.20
CA LYS A 59 -8.63 0.78 -20.21
C LYS A 59 -9.06 2.04 -19.45
N HIS A 60 -10.28 2.53 -19.69
CA HIS A 60 -10.80 3.75 -19.05
C HIS A 60 -10.95 3.68 -17.51
N ARG A 61 -10.84 2.48 -16.90
CA ARG A 61 -10.92 2.28 -15.44
C ARG A 61 -9.60 1.87 -14.80
N ILE A 62 -8.58 1.56 -15.60
CA ILE A 62 -7.29 1.03 -15.10
C ILE A 62 -6.70 1.97 -14.06
N LYS A 63 -6.65 3.28 -14.36
CA LYS A 63 -6.21 4.32 -13.42
C LYS A 63 -6.83 4.16 -12.03
N ASN A 64 -8.15 4.03 -11.95
CA ASN A 64 -8.83 3.98 -10.66
C ASN A 64 -8.45 2.71 -9.89
N TRP A 65 -8.37 1.56 -10.57
CA TRP A 65 -7.98 0.29 -9.93
C TRP A 65 -6.52 0.26 -9.49
N VAL A 66 -5.61 0.88 -10.24
CA VAL A 66 -4.20 1.06 -9.83
C VAL A 66 -4.13 1.93 -8.58
N LEU A 67 -4.82 3.07 -8.56
CA LEU A 67 -4.85 3.97 -7.39
C LEU A 67 -5.49 3.31 -6.17
N PHE A 68 -6.59 2.56 -6.36
CA PHE A 68 -7.24 1.80 -5.28
C PHE A 68 -6.31 0.73 -4.70
N GLY A 69 -5.62 -0.03 -5.54
CA GLY A 69 -4.67 -1.04 -5.06
C GLY A 69 -3.50 -0.45 -4.29
N CYS A 70 -2.91 0.63 -4.81
CA CYS A 70 -1.82 1.34 -4.13
C CYS A 70 -2.29 1.89 -2.78
N ALA A 71 -3.44 2.58 -2.75
CA ALA A 71 -3.98 3.17 -1.54
C ALA A 71 -4.33 2.11 -0.48
N TYR A 72 -4.94 0.99 -0.90
CA TYR A 72 -5.27 -0.11 0.00
C TYR A 72 -4.01 -0.72 0.62
N ILE A 73 -2.98 -0.99 -0.18
CA ILE A 73 -1.75 -1.66 0.29
C ILE A 73 -0.95 -0.75 1.21
N VAL A 74 -0.85 0.54 0.90
CA VAL A 74 -0.19 1.52 1.77
C VAL A 74 -0.90 1.60 3.11
N ALA A 75 -2.23 1.62 3.12
CA ALA A 75 -3.01 1.63 4.36
C ALA A 75 -2.95 0.30 5.13
N ALA A 76 -2.82 -0.83 4.44
CA ALA A 76 -2.71 -2.16 5.04
C ALA A 76 -1.28 -2.52 5.50
N GLU A 77 -0.27 -1.78 5.06
CA GLU A 77 1.15 -2.07 5.35
C GLU A 77 1.42 -2.19 6.84
N ALA A 78 0.90 -1.26 7.64
CA ALA A 78 1.07 -1.28 9.09
C ALA A 78 0.49 -2.56 9.71
N LEU A 79 -0.71 -2.98 9.30
CA LEU A 79 -1.32 -4.23 9.77
C LEU A 79 -0.47 -5.46 9.42
N PHE A 80 0.00 -5.56 8.17
CA PHE A 80 0.83 -6.69 7.75
C PHE A 80 2.19 -6.72 8.43
N ARG A 81 2.75 -5.55 8.77
CA ARG A 81 4.00 -5.45 9.53
C ARG A 81 3.84 -5.88 10.99
N MET A 82 2.74 -5.51 11.63
CA MET A 82 2.48 -5.86 13.03
C MET A 82 2.20 -7.35 13.24
N THR A 83 1.77 -8.05 12.20
CA THR A 83 1.30 -9.44 12.27
C THR A 83 2.24 -10.42 11.57
N ASP A 84 3.41 -9.95 11.13
CA ASP A 84 4.36 -10.71 10.28
C ASP A 84 3.65 -11.40 9.09
N GLY A 85 2.62 -10.73 8.57
CA GLY A 85 1.79 -11.21 7.47
C GLY A 85 2.41 -10.99 6.09
N GLY A 86 3.34 -10.04 5.98
CA GLY A 86 4.08 -9.78 4.74
C GLY A 86 5.17 -10.82 4.48
N ILE A 87 5.38 -11.18 3.20
CA ILE A 87 6.47 -12.09 2.79
C ILE A 87 7.84 -11.42 2.98
N PHE A 88 7.92 -10.10 2.81
CA PHE A 88 9.13 -9.29 2.98
C PHE A 88 8.80 -7.95 3.65
N TYR A 89 9.76 -7.42 4.43
CA TYR A 89 9.62 -6.14 5.16
C TYR A 89 9.26 -4.94 4.26
N GLU A 90 9.73 -4.98 3.01
CA GLU A 90 9.61 -3.92 2.01
C GLU A 90 8.57 -4.22 0.91
N PHE A 91 7.79 -5.29 1.08
CA PHE A 91 6.89 -5.76 0.02
C PHE A 91 5.90 -4.69 -0.45
N SER A 92 5.28 -3.94 0.46
CA SER A 92 4.25 -2.95 0.11
C SER A 92 4.77 -1.93 -0.90
N LYS A 93 6.02 -1.50 -0.76
CA LYS A 93 6.68 -0.55 -1.67
C LYS A 93 6.88 -1.16 -3.05
N TYR A 94 7.42 -2.38 -3.11
CA TYR A 94 7.59 -3.11 -4.37
C TYR A 94 6.26 -3.41 -5.06
N PHE A 95 5.22 -3.68 -4.29
CA PHE A 95 3.89 -3.93 -4.84
C PHE A 95 3.24 -2.67 -5.40
N VAL A 96 3.42 -1.51 -4.75
CA VAL A 96 3.01 -0.21 -5.31
C VAL A 96 3.74 0.05 -6.63
N ILE A 97 5.06 -0.16 -6.68
CA ILE A 97 5.84 -0.06 -7.92
C ILE A 97 5.25 -0.97 -9.00
N LEU A 98 4.98 -2.24 -8.68
CA LEU A 98 4.39 -3.21 -9.61
C LEU A 98 3.05 -2.73 -10.17
N LEU A 99 2.12 -2.29 -9.31
CA LEU A 99 0.81 -1.82 -9.76
C LEU A 99 0.92 -0.57 -10.65
N MET A 100 1.81 0.36 -10.30
CA MET A 100 2.06 1.54 -11.13
C MET A 100 2.66 1.16 -12.49
N LEU A 101 3.61 0.23 -12.54
CA LEU A 101 4.19 -0.28 -13.79
C LEU A 101 3.15 -1.01 -14.65
N LEU A 102 2.27 -1.81 -14.06
CA LEU A 102 1.14 -2.42 -14.78
C LEU A 102 0.18 -1.36 -15.33
N GLY A 103 -0.08 -0.31 -14.55
CA GLY A 103 -0.84 0.85 -15.01
C GLY A 103 -0.18 1.54 -16.21
N ILE A 104 1.13 1.76 -16.14
CA ILE A 104 1.93 2.32 -17.24
C ILE A 104 1.84 1.43 -18.49
N ALA A 105 2.01 0.12 -18.34
CA ALA A 105 1.96 -0.82 -19.45
C ALA A 105 0.60 -0.82 -20.17
N ALA A 106 -0.49 -0.55 -19.46
CA ALA A 106 -1.84 -0.64 -20.02
C ALA A 106 -2.42 0.70 -20.53
N ASP A 107 -2.11 1.82 -19.88
CA ASP A 107 -2.62 3.18 -20.21
C ASP A 107 -1.54 4.11 -20.80
N GLY A 108 -0.26 3.70 -20.76
CA GLY A 108 0.87 4.49 -21.20
C GLY A 108 1.40 5.49 -20.17
N VAL A 109 2.46 6.19 -20.57
CA VAL A 109 3.10 7.28 -19.81
C VAL A 109 2.74 8.62 -20.48
N SER A 110 2.47 9.66 -19.67
CA SER A 110 2.27 11.03 -20.19
C SER A 110 3.57 11.62 -20.73
N SER A 111 3.48 12.47 -21.76
CA SER A 111 4.62 13.20 -22.32
C SER A 111 5.25 14.19 -21.33
N ARG A 112 4.53 14.61 -20.28
CA ARG A 112 5.01 15.51 -19.23
C ARG A 112 5.79 14.81 -18.11
N SER A 113 6.03 13.50 -18.25
CA SER A 113 6.67 12.68 -17.23
C SER A 113 8.20 12.79 -17.19
N TYR A 114 8.80 13.47 -18.17
CA TYR A 114 10.26 13.62 -18.32
C TYR A 114 10.99 14.07 -17.04
N PRO A 115 10.50 15.04 -16.23
CA PRO A 115 11.17 15.42 -14.99
C PRO A 115 11.26 14.28 -13.97
N TYR A 116 10.24 13.42 -13.91
CA TYR A 116 10.22 12.27 -12.98
C TYR A 116 11.09 11.12 -13.49
N PHE A 117 11.22 10.98 -14.81
CA PHE A 117 12.20 10.08 -15.39
C PHE A 117 13.64 10.54 -15.08
N LEU A 118 13.92 11.85 -15.21
CA LEU A 118 15.20 12.43 -14.81
C LEU A 118 15.48 12.25 -13.30
N TYR A 119 14.45 12.43 -12.45
CA TYR A 119 14.55 12.13 -11.02
C TYR A 119 15.00 10.69 -10.75
N LEU A 120 14.42 9.70 -11.45
CA LEU A 120 14.81 8.29 -11.32
C LEU A 120 16.25 8.05 -11.77
N ILE A 121 16.72 8.73 -12.82
CA ILE A 121 18.13 8.65 -13.27
C ILE A 121 19.06 9.26 -12.21
N LEU A 122 18.69 10.41 -11.63
CA LEU A 122 19.47 11.08 -10.59
C LEU A 122 19.55 10.29 -9.28
N LEU A 123 18.70 9.27 -9.08
CA LEU A 123 18.87 8.34 -7.97
C LEU A 123 20.14 7.50 -8.14
N ILE A 124 20.55 7.14 -9.36
CA ILE A 124 21.74 6.31 -9.61
C ILE A 124 23.02 6.89 -8.97
N PRO A 125 23.40 8.17 -9.20
CA PRO A 125 24.57 8.74 -8.52
C PRO A 125 24.37 8.85 -7.00
N SER A 126 23.14 9.05 -6.52
CA SER A 126 22.85 9.02 -5.08
C SER A 126 23.14 7.66 -4.45
N ILE A 127 22.88 6.55 -5.18
CA ILE A 127 23.27 5.19 -4.75
C ILE A 127 24.78 5.10 -4.56
N ILE A 128 25.55 5.61 -5.53
CA ILE A 128 27.01 5.53 -5.51
C ILE A 128 27.57 6.30 -4.31
N VAL A 129 27.08 7.51 -4.04
CA VAL A 129 27.50 8.30 -2.88
C VAL A 129 27.13 7.59 -1.57
N ALA A 130 25.88 7.12 -1.44
CA ALA A 130 25.43 6.40 -0.25
C ALA A 130 26.25 5.12 0.00
N SER A 131 26.63 4.43 -1.07
CA SER A 131 27.43 3.20 -1.01
C SER A 131 28.83 3.41 -0.43
N GLN A 132 29.43 4.59 -0.65
CA GLN A 132 30.75 4.94 -0.14
C GLN A 132 30.70 5.36 1.34
N THR A 133 29.58 5.90 1.80
CA THR A 133 29.42 6.41 3.17
C THR A 133 29.02 5.33 4.17
N LEU A 134 28.27 4.29 3.77
CA LEU A 134 27.70 3.30 4.71
C LEU A 134 28.68 2.26 5.27
N GLY A 135 29.92 2.18 4.77
CA GLY A 135 30.96 1.29 5.28
C GLY A 135 30.76 -0.21 4.97
N ALA A 136 31.85 -0.94 4.78
CA ALA A 136 31.89 -2.32 4.27
C ALA A 136 31.35 -3.43 5.20
N ASN A 137 30.85 -3.09 6.39
CA ASN A 137 30.49 -4.06 7.45
C ASN A 137 28.99 -4.29 7.64
N PHE A 138 28.12 -3.53 6.95
CA PHE A 138 26.68 -3.82 6.91
C PHE A 138 26.35 -4.66 5.67
N ASN A 139 25.23 -5.39 5.70
CA ASN A 139 24.66 -6.05 4.51
C ASN A 139 24.32 -5.00 3.45
N PHE A 140 25.34 -4.56 2.71
CA PHE A 140 25.36 -3.44 1.77
C PHE A 140 24.15 -3.45 0.84
N ARG A 141 23.82 -4.62 0.29
CA ARG A 141 22.69 -4.84 -0.61
C ARG A 141 21.35 -4.51 0.06
N THR A 142 21.17 -4.91 1.31
CA THR A 142 19.90 -4.78 2.04
C THR A 142 19.71 -3.33 2.52
N SER A 143 20.74 -2.69 3.06
CA SER A 143 20.66 -1.31 3.55
C SER A 143 20.43 -0.30 2.43
N ILE A 144 21.11 -0.48 1.29
CA ILE A 144 20.93 0.38 0.11
C ILE A 144 19.56 0.17 -0.52
N ALA A 145 19.12 -1.08 -0.70
CA ALA A 145 17.79 -1.37 -1.24
C ALA A 145 16.68 -0.79 -0.35
N PHE A 146 16.87 -0.82 0.97
CA PHE A 146 15.94 -0.21 1.93
C PHE A 146 15.89 1.31 1.79
N ALA A 147 17.05 1.99 1.81
CA ALA A 147 17.13 3.44 1.70
C ALA A 147 16.57 3.99 0.37
N LEU A 148 16.72 3.24 -0.71
CA LEU A 148 16.28 3.66 -2.05
C LEU A 148 14.84 3.26 -2.39
N SER A 149 14.29 2.25 -1.73
CA SER A 149 12.94 1.75 -2.03
C SER A 149 11.88 2.85 -1.94
N GLY A 150 11.97 3.75 -0.96
CA GLY A 150 11.07 4.88 -0.77
C GLY A 150 11.14 5.88 -1.93
N PRO A 151 12.31 6.50 -2.18
CA PRO A 151 12.51 7.41 -3.32
C PRO A 151 12.10 6.81 -4.67
N VAL A 152 12.46 5.55 -4.94
CA VAL A 152 12.07 4.86 -6.18
C VAL A 152 10.55 4.70 -6.27
N THR A 153 9.88 4.30 -5.19
CA THR A 153 8.41 4.17 -5.16
C THR A 153 7.74 5.51 -5.44
N LEU A 154 8.23 6.59 -4.85
CA LEU A 154 7.72 7.95 -5.10
C LEU A 154 7.92 8.37 -6.55
N GLY A 155 9.11 8.13 -7.12
CA GLY A 155 9.43 8.46 -8.51
C GLY A 155 8.53 7.73 -9.50
N VAL A 156 8.33 6.42 -9.32
CA VAL A 156 7.44 5.61 -10.17
C VAL A 156 5.98 6.04 -10.01
N ALA A 157 5.53 6.32 -8.78
CA ALA A 157 4.18 6.83 -8.54
C ALA A 157 3.95 8.18 -9.23
N ALA A 158 4.92 9.10 -9.17
CA ALA A 158 4.84 10.39 -9.84
C ALA A 158 4.86 10.24 -11.37
N LEU A 159 5.70 9.35 -11.90
CA LEU A 159 5.77 9.02 -13.34
C LEU A 159 4.41 8.54 -13.86
N TYR A 160 3.72 7.69 -13.11
CA TYR A 160 2.39 7.21 -13.48
C TYR A 160 1.30 8.27 -13.30
N CYS A 161 1.30 8.99 -12.18
CA CYS A 161 0.22 9.91 -11.83
C CYS A 161 0.29 11.26 -12.55
N VAL A 162 1.42 11.61 -13.18
CA VAL A 162 1.51 12.89 -13.89
C VAL A 162 0.45 12.97 -14.98
N ASP A 163 -0.20 14.14 -15.07
CA ASP A 163 -1.24 14.45 -16.06
C ASP A 163 -2.53 13.60 -15.94
N LYS A 164 -2.58 12.65 -15.00
CA LYS A 164 -3.78 11.87 -14.69
C LYS A 164 -4.71 12.66 -13.76
N ARG A 165 -5.67 13.36 -14.35
CA ARG A 165 -6.68 14.12 -13.57
C ARG A 165 -7.54 13.19 -12.72
N LEU A 166 -7.72 13.53 -11.45
CA LEU A 166 -8.62 12.85 -10.53
C LEU A 166 -9.74 13.82 -10.12
N THR A 167 -10.99 13.41 -10.27
CA THR A 167 -12.12 14.21 -9.79
C THR A 167 -12.20 14.15 -8.27
N PHE A 168 -12.85 15.12 -7.64
CA PHE A 168 -13.07 15.10 -6.19
C PHE A 168 -13.74 13.79 -5.73
N ASP A 169 -14.77 13.34 -6.44
CA ASP A 169 -15.41 12.05 -6.17
C ASP A 169 -14.44 10.87 -6.24
N GLY A 170 -13.53 10.87 -7.22
CA GLY A 170 -12.51 9.83 -7.38
C GLY A 170 -11.52 9.84 -6.21
N LEU A 171 -11.11 11.02 -5.75
CA LEU A 171 -10.27 11.17 -4.56
C LEU A 171 -10.97 10.63 -3.31
N MET A 172 -12.25 10.97 -3.10
CA MET A 172 -13.02 10.45 -1.96
C MET A 172 -13.12 8.93 -1.95
N GLN A 173 -13.17 8.29 -3.11
CA GLN A 173 -13.15 6.83 -3.20
C GLN A 173 -11.79 6.24 -2.90
N VAL A 174 -10.70 6.88 -3.35
CA VAL A 174 -9.34 6.45 -2.97
C VAL A 174 -9.19 6.50 -1.45
N VAL A 175 -9.67 7.58 -0.81
CA VAL A 175 -9.71 7.70 0.65
C VAL A 175 -10.56 6.61 1.28
N THR A 176 -11.74 6.34 0.74
CA THR A 176 -12.63 5.27 1.21
C THR A 176 -11.96 3.89 1.15
N VAL A 177 -11.21 3.61 0.09
CA VAL A 177 -10.45 2.36 -0.04
C VAL A 177 -9.33 2.26 1.00
N MET A 178 -8.71 3.37 1.40
CA MET A 178 -7.74 3.38 2.51
C MET A 178 -8.39 3.09 3.87
N ILE A 179 -9.64 3.53 4.08
CA ILE A 179 -10.35 3.33 5.35
C ILE A 179 -10.56 1.84 5.65
N PHE A 180 -10.83 1.01 4.64
CA PHE A 180 -11.13 -0.42 4.86
C PHE A 180 -10.02 -1.21 5.59
N PRO A 181 -8.76 -1.23 5.13
CA PRO A 181 -7.68 -1.90 5.86
C PRO A 181 -7.35 -1.20 7.18
N ILE A 182 -7.58 0.11 7.31
CA ILE A 182 -7.45 0.82 8.60
C ILE A 182 -8.47 0.29 9.60
N VAL A 183 -9.73 0.08 9.20
CA VAL A 183 -10.75 -0.53 10.06
C VAL A 183 -10.31 -1.92 10.51
N ALA A 184 -9.81 -2.77 9.60
CA ALA A 184 -9.28 -4.09 9.98
C ALA A 184 -8.12 -3.98 10.98
N MET A 185 -7.20 -3.04 10.78
CA MET A 185 -6.09 -2.77 11.68
C MET A 185 -6.56 -2.29 13.05
N THR A 186 -7.51 -1.37 13.08
CA THR A 186 -8.12 -0.86 14.32
C THR A 186 -8.81 -1.98 15.08
N THR A 187 -9.60 -2.82 14.40
CA THR A 187 -10.22 -3.99 15.03
C THR A 187 -9.18 -4.96 15.60
N HIS A 188 -8.11 -5.26 14.84
CA HIS A 188 -7.00 -6.07 15.33
C HIS A 188 -6.39 -5.47 16.61
N LEU A 189 -6.04 -4.18 16.60
CA LEU A 189 -5.49 -3.48 17.76
C LEU A 189 -6.41 -3.46 18.99
N PHE A 190 -7.71 -3.29 18.79
CA PHE A 190 -8.67 -3.29 19.90
C PHE A 190 -8.82 -4.67 20.56
N LEU A 191 -8.69 -5.75 19.77
CA LEU A 191 -8.77 -7.12 20.28
C LEU A 191 -7.43 -7.62 20.81
N TYR A 192 -6.34 -7.09 20.27
CA TYR A 192 -4.99 -7.35 20.73
C TYR A 192 -4.77 -6.64 22.07
N ASN A 193 -4.91 -7.39 23.16
CA ASN A 193 -4.70 -6.91 24.52
C ASN A 193 -3.31 -7.36 25.01
N PRO A 194 -2.21 -6.64 24.67
CA PRO A 194 -1.00 -6.80 25.45
C PRO A 194 -1.38 -6.31 26.85
N SER A 195 -1.10 -7.11 27.86
CA SER A 195 -1.12 -6.70 29.27
C SER A 195 -0.64 -5.26 29.36
N VAL A 196 -1.56 -4.32 29.54
CA VAL A 196 -1.24 -2.89 29.74
C VAL A 196 -0.24 -2.75 30.90
N ARG A 197 -0.20 -3.77 31.77
CA ARG A 197 0.75 -3.99 32.84
C ARG A 197 2.21 -4.24 32.39
N ASP A 198 2.48 -4.95 31.30
CA ASP A 198 3.86 -5.22 30.84
C ASP A 198 4.43 -4.08 29.99
N VAL A 199 3.56 -3.34 29.28
CA VAL A 199 3.97 -2.14 28.53
C VAL A 199 4.23 -0.96 29.47
N LEU A 200 3.49 -0.82 30.58
CA LEU A 200 3.77 0.18 31.61
C LEU A 200 5.05 -0.10 32.43
N VAL A 201 5.50 -1.37 32.49
CA VAL A 201 6.79 -1.73 33.11
C VAL A 201 7.95 -1.52 32.12
N GLY A 202 7.69 -1.58 30.81
CA GLY A 202 8.67 -1.39 29.74
C GLY A 202 8.74 0.02 29.13
N THR A 203 7.88 0.97 29.50
CA THR A 203 7.96 2.37 29.06
C THR A 203 9.07 3.16 29.76
N ALA A 204 10.27 2.59 29.82
CA ALA A 204 11.49 3.36 30.02
C ALA A 204 11.86 4.07 28.70
N SER A 205 11.01 5.01 28.28
CA SER A 205 11.45 6.03 27.32
C SER A 205 12.18 7.13 28.10
N SER A 206 13.51 7.09 28.03
CA SER A 206 14.44 8.22 28.25
C SER A 206 14.86 8.57 29.68
N PHE A 207 15.36 7.63 30.49
CA PHE A 207 16.37 7.96 31.52
C PHE A 207 17.33 6.78 31.74
N ALA A 208 18.35 6.69 30.88
CA ALA A 208 19.64 6.14 31.23
C ALA A 208 20.68 6.89 30.38
N THR A 209 21.44 7.73 31.07
CA THR A 209 22.62 8.47 30.60
C THR A 209 23.68 7.55 30.01
#